data_AF-A0A496TS17-F1
#
_entry.id   AF-A0A496TS17-F1
#
_cell.length_a   1.000
_cell.length_b   1.000
_cell.length_c   1.000
_cell.angle_alpha   90.00
_cell.angle_beta   90.00
_cell.angle_gamma   90.00
#
_symmetry.space_group_name_H-M   'P 1'
#
loop_
_entity.id
_entity.type
_entity.pdbx_description
1 polymer ?
#
loop_
_entity_poly.entity_id
_entity_poly.type
_entity_poly.pdbx_seq_one_letter_code
_entity_poly.pdbx_strand_id
1 'polypeptide(L)' 'MFRRQRKFRREEVLAARPIQNPATSWEKDMNEEAVIFIPRRDVWWVKLAAKIFSIPAERKLVLDRLGTEVWELCTGENTV' A
#
# COMPACT_ATOMS: atom_id res chain seq x y z
N MET A 1 -0.10 24.25 2.38
CA MET A 1 -1.44 24.15 1.78
C MET A 1 -2.26 23.18 2.63
N PHE A 2 -3.10 23.68 3.54
CA PHE A 2 -3.93 22.81 4.40
C PHE A 2 -5.07 22.23 3.56
N ARG A 3 -4.99 20.93 3.25
CA ARG A 3 -6.05 20.21 2.52
C ARG A 3 -7.18 19.92 3.51
N ARG A 4 -8.33 20.57 3.33
CA ARG A 4 -9.56 20.24 4.08
C ARG A 4 -9.90 18.77 3.81
N GLN A 5 -9.78 17.92 4.82
CA GLN A 5 -10.21 16.53 4.69
C GLN A 5 -11.74 16.48 4.68
N ARG A 6 -12.30 15.98 3.58
CA ARG A 6 -13.72 15.68 3.48
C ARG A 6 -14.03 14.55 4.47
N LYS A 7 -14.99 14.77 5.37
CA LYS A 7 -15.51 13.69 6.22
C LYS A 7 -16.44 12.85 5.36
N PHE A 8 -16.12 11.57 5.18
CA PHE A 8 -17.00 10.62 4.51
C PHE A 8 -18.07 10.14 5.48
N ARG A 9 -19.30 10.02 4.99
CA ARG A 9 -20.38 9.35 5.72
C ARG A 9 -20.16 7.84 5.71
N ARG A 10 -20.75 7.11 6.64
CA ARG A 10 -20.56 5.66 6.78
C ARG A 10 -20.95 4.92 5.50
N GLU A 11 -22.05 5.33 4.87
CA GLU A 11 -22.56 4.71 3.65
C GLU A 11 -21.58 4.90 2.48
N GLU A 12 -20.89 6.04 2.42
CA GLU A 12 -19.87 6.30 1.40
C GLU A 12 -18.62 5.42 1.58
N VAL A 13 -18.24 5.12 2.83
CA VAL A 13 -17.11 4.24 3.13
C VAL A 13 -17.44 2.79 2.78
N LEU A 14 -18.63 2.31 3.15
CA LEU A 14 -19.06 0.94 2.85
C LEU A 14 -19.29 0.73 1.33
N ALA A 15 -19.66 1.79 0.60
CA ALA A 15 -19.76 1.72 -0.85
C ALA A 15 -18.41 1.83 -1.59
N ALA A 16 -17.31 2.12 -0.87
CA ALA A 16 -16.00 2.28 -1.48
C ALA A 16 -15.48 0.94 -2.01
N ARG A 17 -14.75 1.00 -3.13
CA ARG A 17 -14.15 -0.18 -3.78
C ARG A 17 -12.63 -0.10 -3.68
N PRO A 18 -12.00 -0.86 -2.78
CA PRO A 18 -10.55 -0.80 -2.61
C PRO A 18 -9.85 -1.42 -3.82
N ILE A 19 -8.76 -0.77 -4.23
CA ILE A 19 -7.86 -1.26 -5.29
C ILE A 19 -6.44 -1.37 -4.73
N GLN A 20 -5.73 -2.41 -5.15
CA GLN A 20 -4.28 -2.48 -4.97
C GLN A 20 -3.61 -1.31 -5.71
N ASN A 21 -2.64 -0.67 -5.05
CA ASN A 21 -1.94 0.47 -5.64
C ASN A 21 -1.07 -0.03 -6.82
N PRO A 22 -1.23 0.49 -8.06
CA PRO A 22 -0.42 0.04 -9.20
C PRO A 22 1.09 0.29 -9.07
N ALA A 23 1.48 1.20 -8.19
CA ALA A 23 2.90 1.45 -7.90
C ALA A 23 3.53 0.39 -6.98
N THR A 24 2.73 -0.44 -6.31
CA THR A 24 3.23 -1.52 -5.45
C THR A 24 3.24 -2.85 -6.19
N SER A 25 4.27 -3.65 -5.99
CA SER A 25 4.26 -5.07 -6.34
C SER A 25 4.03 -5.90 -5.08
N TRP A 26 3.55 -7.12 -5.23
CA TRP A 26 3.42 -8.05 -4.11
C TRP A 26 3.56 -9.50 -4.59
N GLU A 27 3.97 -10.37 -3.68
CA GLU A 27 4.07 -11.81 -3.89
C GLU A 27 3.61 -12.56 -2.62
N LYS A 28 3.41 -13.88 -2.72
CA LYS A 28 3.22 -14.73 -1.54
C LYS A 28 4.54 -15.35 -1.12
N ASP A 29 4.80 -15.36 0.17
CA ASP A 29 5.95 -16.05 0.73
C ASP A 29 5.68 -17.55 0.93
N MET A 30 6.61 -18.23 1.61
CA MET A 30 6.51 -19.67 1.89
C MET A 30 5.36 -20.03 2.85
N ASN A 31 4.82 -19.06 3.59
CA ASN A 31 3.70 -19.23 4.51
C ASN A 31 2.36 -18.83 3.88
N GLU A 32 2.34 -18.56 2.58
CA GLU A 32 1.20 -18.03 1.83
C GLU A 32 0.75 -16.63 2.28
N GLU A 33 1.64 -15.87 2.95
CA GLU A 33 1.39 -14.51 3.40
C GLU A 33 1.82 -13.49 2.33
N ALA A 34 1.02 -12.44 2.13
CA ALA A 34 1.31 -11.41 1.16
C ALA A 34 2.47 -10.52 1.63
N VAL A 35 3.52 -10.45 0.80
CA VAL A 35 4.64 -9.54 0.94
C VAL A 35 4.49 -8.42 -0.08
N ILE A 36 4.19 -7.21 0.41
CA ILE A 36 4.00 -6.02 -0.42
C ILE A 36 5.29 -5.20 -0.45
N PHE A 37 5.73 -4.87 -1.66
CA PHE A 37 6.88 -4.01 -1.93
C PHE A 37 6.40 -2.61 -2.29
N ILE A 38 6.71 -1.66 -1.41
CA ILE A 38 6.32 -0.26 -1.58
C ILE A 38 7.54 0.52 -2.05
N PRO A 39 7.54 1.08 -3.27
CA PRO A 39 8.68 1.83 -3.76
C PRO A 39 8.86 3.11 -2.95
N ARG A 40 10.11 3.45 -2.68
CA ARG A 40 10.46 4.76 -2.13
C ARG A 40 10.12 5.83 -3.15
N ARG A 41 9.64 6.97 -2.64
CA ARG A 41 9.31 8.13 -3.46
C ARG A 41 10.52 8.55 -4.32
N ASP A 42 10.31 8.65 -5.62
CA ASP A 42 11.35 9.11 -6.53
C ASP A 42 11.45 10.66 -6.52
N VAL A 43 12.31 11.18 -5.66
CA VAL A 43 12.61 12.61 -5.56
C VAL A 43 14.12 12.78 -5.36
N TRP A 44 14.72 13.77 -6.03
CA TRP A 44 16.17 13.95 -6.04
C TRP A 44 16.80 14.09 -4.64
N TRP A 45 16.16 14.85 -3.75
CA TRP A 45 16.62 15.02 -2.36
C TRP A 45 16.46 13.74 -1.53
N VAL A 46 15.45 12.92 -1.81
CA VAL A 46 15.28 11.58 -1.19
C VAL A 46 16.37 10.63 -1.66
N LYS A 47 16.70 10.64 -2.96
CA LYS A 47 17.82 9.85 -3.52
C LYS A 47 19.15 10.24 -2.88
N LEU A 48 19.39 11.54 -2.64
CA LEU A 48 20.59 12.02 -1.97
C LEU A 48 20.67 11.53 -0.51
N ALA A 49 19.61 11.72 0.27
CA ALA A 49 19.55 11.25 1.65
C ALA A 49 19.71 9.72 1.73
N ALA A 50 19.09 8.99 0.81
CA ALA A 50 19.20 7.55 0.75
C ALA A 50 20.62 7.05 0.50
N LYS A 51 21.42 7.77 -0.30
CA LYS A 51 22.83 7.43 -0.54
C LYS A 51 23.69 7.65 0.71
N ILE A 52 23.38 8.68 1.51
CA ILE A 52 24.10 8.99 2.75
C ILE A 52 23.77 7.98 3.85
N PHE A 53 22.50 7.60 3.98
CA PHE A 53 22.00 6.74 5.05
C PHE A 53 21.76 5.28 4.62
N SER A 54 22.20 4.88 3.42
CA SER A 54 21.97 3.54 2.84
C SER A 54 20.52 3.06 2.93
N ILE A 55 19.57 3.96 2.67
CA ILE A 55 18.13 3.65 2.76
C ILE A 55 17.75 2.77 1.57
N PRO A 56 17.01 1.66 1.78
CA PRO A 56 16.57 0.78 0.70
C PRO A 56 15.61 1.49 -0.27
N ALA A 57 15.62 1.03 -1.52
CA ALA A 57 14.78 1.59 -2.60
C ALA A 57 13.30 1.26 -2.43
N GLU A 58 12.98 0.24 -1.64
CA GLU A 58 11.64 -0.23 -1.36
C GLU A 58 11.52 -0.59 0.13
N ARG A 59 10.31 -0.52 0.66
CA ARG A 59 9.97 -1.08 1.96
C ARG A 59 9.11 -2.32 1.74
N LYS A 60 9.45 -3.40 2.44
CA LYS A 60 8.65 -4.62 2.50
C LYS A 60 7.64 -4.52 3.64
N LEU A 61 6.42 -4.98 3.40
CA LEU A 61 5.35 -5.10 4.39
C LEU A 61 4.74 -6.49 4.24
N VAL A 62 4.82 -7.29 5.30
CA VAL A 62 4.23 -8.63 5.35
C VAL A 62 2.88 -8.51 6.02
N LEU A 63 1.84 -9.07 5.40
CA LEU A 63 0.52 -9.18 5.97
C LEU A 63 0.36 -10.54 6.63
N ASP A 64 -0.43 -10.58 7.70
CA ASP A 64 -0.90 -11.84 8.23
C ASP A 64 -1.87 -12.52 7.26
N ARG A 65 -2.31 -13.73 7.59
CA ARG A 65 -3.30 -14.45 6.80
C ARG A 65 -4.57 -13.64 6.52
N LEU A 66 -5.16 -13.02 7.53
CA LEU A 66 -6.39 -12.23 7.36
C LEU A 66 -6.16 -11.00 6.46
N GLY A 67 -5.06 -10.29 6.67
CA GLY A 67 -4.67 -9.17 5.83
C GLY A 67 -4.41 -9.60 4.39
N THR A 68 -3.83 -10.79 4.18
CA THR A 68 -3.58 -11.37 2.86
C THR A 68 -4.88 -11.63 2.12
N GLU A 69 -5.85 -12.29 2.77
CA GLU A 69 -7.17 -12.56 2.20
C GLU A 69 -7.88 -11.25 1.80
N VAL A 70 -7.86 -10.24 2.67
CA VAL A 70 -8.44 -8.92 2.37
C VAL A 70 -7.69 -8.22 1.23
N TRP A 71 -6.37 -8.31 1.19
CA TRP A 71 -5.54 -7.70 0.15
C TRP A 71 -5.85 -8.27 -1.23
N GLU A 72 -6.07 -9.58 -1.33
CA GLU A 72 -6.46 -10.25 -2.58
C GLU A 72 -7.84 -9.82 -3.08
N LEU A 73 -8.75 -9.47 -2.18
CA LEU A 73 -10.07 -8.95 -2.53
C LEU A 73 -10.06 -7.49 -3.01
N CYS A 74 -8.95 -6.76 -2.83
CA CYS A 74 -8.80 -5.36 -3.25
C CYS A 74 -8.60 -5.21 -4.77
N THR A 75 -9.46 -5.81 -5.58
CA THR A 75 -9.42 -5.77 -7.05
C THR A 75 -10.15 -4.57 -7.65
N GLY A 76 -10.90 -3.82 -6.85
CA GLY A 76 -11.83 -2.79 -7.32
C GLY A 76 -13.22 -3.32 -7.70
N GLU A 77 -13.43 -4.64 -7.62
CA GLU A 77 -14.73 -5.26 -7.84
C GLU A 77 -15.53 -5.43 -6.54
N ASN A 78 -14.83 -5.60 -5.41
CA ASN A 78 -15.44 -5.75 -4.09
C ASN A 78 -15.65 -4.39 -3.40
N THR A 79 -16.57 -4.34 -2.43
CA THR A 79 -16.81 -3.18 -1.56
C THR A 79 -16.37 -3.46 -0.12
N VAL A 80 -16.28 -2.41 0.70
CA VAL A 80 -15.88 -2.48 2.13
C VAL A 80 -17.02 -2.99 3.03
#